data_AF-A0A8T4EC56-F1
#
_entry.id   AF-A0A8T4EC56-F1
#
_cell.length_a   1.000
_cell.length_b   1.000
_cell.length_c   1.000
_cell.angle_alpha   90.00
_cell.angle_beta   90.00
_cell.angle_gamma   90.00
#
_symmetry.space_group_name_H-M   'P 1'
#
loop_
_entity.id
_entity.type
_entity.pdbx_description
1 polymer ?
#
loop_
_entity_poly.entity_id
_entity_poly.type
_entity_poly.pdbx_seq_one_letter_code
_entity_poly.pdbx_strand_id
1 'polypeptide(L)'
;MTVEREYTEGRTTFLSADVDHYRGDKNQVTASMPVFYNPRMRLNRDISVILFSAYLKSNPVEVMCEPLTGSGVRTLRYLNECNDAMTAKMFDVNPNAIDIARRNIKRLGFEDRAQVIKGDAKLLLMSESREKRFDYVDVDPFGTPALYLNAAIQSLNPDGGLLALTATDMPVLCGSYQKVALRRYGGFSLKAPFVHEVAIRLLQGLAFRLAGLNDASMKPIAVLSTDHYVRTWVRIEADRKESNRQSERIGIIRYCQGCMKTETHPLTPIRDETYFEHAINDCKGPIREAGPLWIGDLFNGKILEHAWEIFSQEETSIYHRRVSRILEEMREEDELIRFPFLDIHALCDLHNLTPPKNSAIIEYLKNAGYRVSRTHFTPTAIRTDAPTQEIVSSIRNLIGK
;
A
#
# COMPACT_ATOMS: atom_id res chain seq x y z
N MET A 1 -25.12 18.28 -19.33
CA MET A 1 -23.71 18.48 -19.69
C MET A 1 -22.92 18.49 -18.39
N THR A 2 -21.81 17.75 -18.28
CA THR A 2 -20.99 17.70 -17.06
C THR A 2 -20.25 19.03 -16.88
N VAL A 3 -20.24 19.59 -15.67
CA VAL A 3 -19.42 20.76 -15.33
C VAL A 3 -17.99 20.28 -15.13
N GLU A 4 -17.07 20.79 -15.93
CA GLU A 4 -15.71 20.29 -16.00
C GLU A 4 -14.70 21.35 -15.57
N ARG A 5 -13.57 20.88 -15.07
CA ARG A 5 -12.44 21.73 -14.69
C ARG A 5 -11.13 21.04 -15.09
N GLU A 6 -10.15 21.87 -15.39
CA GLU A 6 -8.77 21.43 -15.63
C GLU A 6 -8.00 21.34 -14.30
N TYR A 7 -7.23 20.27 -14.16
CA TYR A 7 -6.38 20.01 -13.01
C TYR A 7 -4.96 19.70 -13.47
N THR A 8 -3.98 20.05 -12.64
CA THR A 8 -2.58 19.68 -12.84
C THR A 8 -2.09 18.90 -11.63
N GLU A 9 -1.55 17.70 -11.88
CA GLU A 9 -0.84 16.90 -10.90
C GLU A 9 0.49 16.42 -11.48
N GLY A 10 1.59 16.61 -10.75
CA GLY A 10 2.92 16.38 -11.30
C GLY A 10 3.12 17.29 -12.52
N ARG A 11 3.43 16.67 -13.66
CA ARG A 11 3.59 17.35 -14.96
C ARG A 11 2.37 17.24 -15.87
N THR A 12 1.30 16.62 -15.38
CA THR A 12 0.19 16.19 -16.21
C THR A 12 -1.02 17.07 -15.95
N THR A 13 -1.48 17.75 -17.00
CA THR A 13 -2.69 18.57 -16.99
C THR A 13 -3.82 17.86 -17.70
N PHE A 14 -4.99 17.71 -17.06
CA PHE A 14 -6.11 16.90 -17.54
C PHE A 14 -7.46 17.48 -17.13
N LEU A 15 -8.51 17.10 -17.85
CA LEU A 15 -9.90 17.41 -17.53
C LEU A 15 -10.51 16.37 -16.59
N SER A 16 -11.37 16.84 -15.69
CA SER A 16 -12.30 16.00 -14.95
C SER A 16 -13.57 16.78 -14.64
N ALA A 17 -14.59 16.09 -14.12
CA ALA A 17 -15.71 16.76 -13.46
C ALA A 17 -15.18 17.71 -12.37
N ASP A 18 -15.76 18.91 -12.28
CA ASP A 18 -15.36 19.92 -11.31
C ASP A 18 -15.70 19.46 -9.88
N VAL A 19 -14.65 19.05 -9.16
CA VAL A 19 -14.74 18.57 -7.79
C VAL A 19 -15.39 19.62 -6.89
N ASP A 20 -15.08 20.90 -7.03
CA ASP A 20 -15.62 21.93 -6.13
C ASP A 20 -17.11 22.14 -6.40
N HIS A 21 -17.53 22.07 -7.66
CA HIS A 21 -18.95 22.13 -8.05
C HIS A 21 -19.75 20.93 -7.51
N TYR A 22 -19.24 19.70 -7.66
CA TYR A 22 -20.00 18.49 -7.33
C TYR A 22 -19.88 18.02 -5.89
N ARG A 23 -18.87 18.46 -5.14
CA ARG A 23 -18.72 18.12 -3.72
C ARG A 23 -19.75 18.87 -2.86
N GLY A 24 -20.15 20.07 -3.29
CA GLY A 24 -20.99 20.97 -2.50
C GLY A 24 -20.40 21.22 -1.09
N ASP A 25 -21.25 21.30 -0.08
CA ASP A 25 -20.84 21.51 1.33
C ASP A 25 -20.20 20.26 1.98
N LYS A 26 -20.26 19.10 1.33
CA LYS A 26 -19.65 17.89 1.90
C LYS A 26 -18.15 18.02 1.89
N ASN A 27 -17.43 17.51 2.89
CA ASN A 27 -15.96 17.54 2.91
C ASN A 27 -15.30 16.36 2.16
N GLN A 28 -16.06 15.56 1.40
CA GLN A 28 -15.57 14.34 0.78
C GLN A 28 -16.19 14.09 -0.60
N VAL A 29 -15.34 13.61 -1.51
CA VAL A 29 -15.69 13.20 -2.88
C VAL A 29 -16.32 11.80 -2.87
N THR A 30 -17.38 11.57 -3.65
CA THR A 30 -18.12 10.30 -3.68
C THR A 30 -18.12 9.66 -5.06
N ALA A 31 -18.38 8.35 -5.12
CA ALA A 31 -18.53 7.60 -6.37
C ALA A 31 -19.74 8.04 -7.23
N SER A 32 -20.62 8.87 -6.68
CA SER A 32 -21.78 9.42 -7.39
C SER A 32 -21.45 10.62 -8.29
N MET A 33 -20.20 11.09 -8.29
CA MET A 33 -19.78 12.14 -9.22
C MET A 33 -19.95 11.70 -10.68
N PRO A 34 -20.23 12.63 -11.61
CA PRO A 34 -20.35 12.30 -13.02
C PRO A 34 -19.09 11.66 -13.61
N VAL A 35 -17.92 12.10 -13.17
CA VAL A 35 -16.62 11.46 -13.42
C VAL A 35 -15.81 11.55 -12.13
N PHE A 36 -15.22 10.43 -11.71
CA PHE A 36 -14.50 10.39 -10.45
C PHE A 36 -13.06 10.91 -10.59
N TYR A 37 -12.73 11.85 -9.71
CA TYR A 37 -11.38 12.32 -9.45
C TYR A 37 -11.32 12.80 -8.01
N ASN A 38 -10.31 12.35 -7.25
CA ASN A 38 -10.10 12.75 -5.88
C ASN A 38 -8.72 13.42 -5.72
N PRO A 39 -8.66 14.74 -5.52
CA PRO A 39 -7.40 15.46 -5.27
C PRO A 39 -6.64 14.96 -4.03
N ARG A 40 -7.33 14.37 -3.04
CA ARG A 40 -6.66 13.79 -1.86
C ARG A 40 -5.82 12.55 -2.18
N MET A 41 -6.04 11.93 -3.35
CA MET A 41 -5.25 10.81 -3.84
C MET A 41 -3.97 11.27 -4.57
N ARG A 42 -3.66 12.58 -4.62
CA ARG A 42 -2.42 13.09 -5.24
C ARG A 42 -1.18 12.42 -4.66
N LEU A 43 -1.08 12.28 -3.33
CA LEU A 43 0.04 11.60 -2.68
C LEU A 43 0.20 10.15 -3.17
N ASN A 44 -0.91 9.43 -3.34
CA ASN A 44 -0.89 8.06 -3.86
C ASN A 44 -0.28 8.02 -5.27
N ARG A 45 -0.75 8.91 -6.15
CA ARG A 45 -0.30 8.99 -7.55
C ARG A 45 1.14 9.46 -7.67
N ASP A 46 1.57 10.44 -6.86
CA ASP A 46 2.97 10.91 -6.84
C ASP A 46 3.94 9.79 -6.47
N ILE A 47 3.67 9.08 -5.37
CA ILE A 47 4.48 7.91 -4.97
C ILE A 47 4.41 6.81 -6.03
N SER A 48 3.24 6.60 -6.64
CA SER A 48 3.10 5.60 -7.71
C SER A 48 3.97 5.91 -8.92
N VAL A 49 4.00 7.17 -9.38
CA VAL A 49 4.85 7.62 -10.49
C VAL A 49 6.31 7.38 -10.18
N ILE A 50 6.78 7.81 -9.02
CA ILE A 50 8.20 7.68 -8.64
C ILE A 50 8.61 6.20 -8.52
N LEU A 51 7.81 5.39 -7.82
CA LEU A 51 8.08 3.95 -7.69
C LEU A 51 8.02 3.22 -9.03
N PHE A 52 7.09 3.62 -9.91
CA PHE A 52 6.99 3.02 -11.24
C PHE A 52 8.20 3.38 -12.11
N SER A 53 8.63 4.64 -12.13
CA SER A 53 9.87 5.06 -12.80
C SER A 53 11.10 4.32 -12.26
N ALA A 54 11.16 4.07 -10.95
CA ALA A 54 12.22 3.28 -10.32
C ALA A 54 12.19 1.80 -10.73
N TYR A 55 11.00 1.22 -10.81
CA TYR A 55 10.78 -0.17 -11.23
C TYR A 55 11.21 -0.39 -12.69
N LEU A 56 10.90 0.57 -13.57
CA LEU A 56 11.23 0.56 -15.00
C LEU A 56 12.73 0.49 -15.28
N LYS A 57 13.60 0.96 -14.37
CA LYS A 57 15.07 0.83 -14.51
C LYS A 57 15.56 -0.61 -14.63
N SER A 58 14.79 -1.60 -14.17
CA SER A 58 15.18 -3.02 -14.20
C SER A 58 14.11 -3.94 -14.78
N ASN A 59 12.91 -3.42 -15.05
CA ASN A 59 11.77 -4.22 -15.48
C ASN A 59 11.02 -3.45 -16.58
N PRO A 60 11.23 -3.75 -17.87
CA PRO A 60 10.48 -3.10 -18.93
C PRO A 60 8.98 -3.42 -18.79
N VAL A 61 8.14 -2.43 -19.05
CA VAL A 61 6.68 -2.56 -19.10
C VAL A 61 6.23 -2.04 -20.44
N GLU A 62 5.66 -2.91 -21.26
CA GLU A 62 5.21 -2.57 -22.61
C GLU A 62 3.71 -2.22 -22.62
N VAL A 63 2.90 -3.00 -21.89
CA VAL A 63 1.45 -2.79 -21.82
C VAL A 63 0.99 -2.72 -20.38
N MET A 64 0.36 -1.59 -20.01
CA MET A 64 -0.32 -1.45 -18.73
C MET A 64 -1.84 -1.49 -18.85
N CYS A 65 -2.50 -1.82 -17.75
CA CYS A 65 -3.96 -1.74 -17.62
C CYS A 65 -4.37 -0.98 -16.35
N GLU A 66 -5.29 -0.03 -16.52
CA GLU A 66 -6.03 0.59 -15.43
C GLU A 66 -7.50 0.18 -15.53
N PRO A 67 -7.95 -0.87 -14.81
CA PRO A 67 -9.30 -1.42 -14.95
C PRO A 67 -10.42 -0.53 -14.39
N LEU A 68 -10.09 0.56 -13.69
CA LEU A 68 -11.03 1.44 -12.99
C LEU A 68 -10.58 2.89 -13.12
N THR A 69 -10.71 3.46 -14.31
CA THR A 69 -9.93 4.64 -14.70
C THR A 69 -10.46 5.98 -14.17
N GLY A 70 -11.77 6.14 -14.00
CA GLY A 70 -12.36 7.43 -13.64
C GLY A 70 -11.96 8.54 -14.63
N SER A 71 -11.31 9.60 -14.16
CA SER A 71 -10.75 10.66 -15.02
C SER A 71 -9.57 10.23 -15.90
N GLY A 72 -8.95 9.08 -15.60
CA GLY A 72 -7.75 8.59 -16.28
C GLY A 72 -6.43 9.16 -15.77
N VAL A 73 -6.45 10.07 -14.79
CA VAL A 73 -5.27 10.79 -14.30
C VAL A 73 -4.08 9.88 -14.00
N ARG A 74 -4.30 8.68 -13.46
CA ARG A 74 -3.21 7.77 -13.07
C ARG A 74 -2.45 7.24 -14.29
N THR A 75 -3.15 6.68 -15.27
CA THR A 75 -2.54 6.25 -16.53
C THR A 75 -1.91 7.41 -17.29
N LEU A 76 -2.60 8.55 -17.37
CA LEU A 76 -2.08 9.75 -18.06
C LEU A 76 -0.75 10.21 -17.45
N ARG A 77 -0.64 10.18 -16.11
CA ARG A 77 0.61 10.49 -15.42
C ARG A 77 1.70 9.48 -15.71
N TYR A 78 1.42 8.18 -15.73
CA TYR A 78 2.45 7.18 -16.10
C TYR A 78 2.95 7.34 -17.54
N LEU A 79 2.05 7.66 -18.48
CA LEU A 79 2.41 7.88 -19.89
C LEU A 79 3.25 9.14 -20.10
N ASN A 80 2.99 10.18 -19.30
CA ASN A 80 3.66 11.49 -19.41
C ASN A 80 4.96 11.57 -18.57
N GLU A 81 5.04 10.84 -17.45
CA GLU A 81 6.08 11.04 -16.43
C GLU A 81 7.04 9.84 -16.27
N CYS A 82 6.76 8.65 -16.82
CA CYS A 82 7.52 7.43 -16.51
C CYS A 82 8.19 6.73 -17.70
N ASN A 83 7.45 6.45 -18.78
CA ASN A 83 7.96 5.66 -19.91
C ASN A 83 7.33 6.13 -21.22
N ASP A 84 8.13 6.49 -22.21
CA ASP A 84 7.68 6.99 -23.51
C ASP A 84 7.21 5.90 -24.49
N ALA A 85 7.56 4.64 -24.26
CA ALA A 85 7.22 3.52 -25.16
C ALA A 85 6.06 2.66 -24.66
N MET A 86 5.62 2.83 -23.42
CA MET A 86 4.53 2.04 -22.85
C MET A 86 3.18 2.41 -23.49
N THR A 87 2.35 1.40 -23.72
CA THR A 87 0.95 1.53 -24.10
C THR A 87 0.01 1.20 -22.94
N ALA A 88 -1.22 1.72 -22.97
CA ALA A 88 -2.18 1.55 -21.89
C ALA A 88 -3.59 1.18 -22.37
N LYS A 89 -4.21 0.22 -21.67
CA LYS A 89 -5.65 -0.08 -21.78
C LYS A 89 -6.36 0.38 -20.51
N MET A 90 -7.25 1.35 -20.65
CA MET A 90 -8.02 1.94 -19.55
C MET A 90 -9.47 1.46 -19.64
N PHE A 91 -10.06 1.01 -18.52
CA PHE A 91 -11.45 0.54 -18.48
C PHE A 91 -12.31 1.40 -17.54
N ASP A 92 -13.56 1.60 -17.93
CA ASP A 92 -14.60 2.14 -17.05
C ASP A 92 -16.00 1.66 -17.46
N VAL A 93 -16.93 1.61 -16.51
CA VAL A 93 -18.34 1.33 -16.80
C VAL A 93 -19.12 2.62 -17.11
N ASN A 94 -18.65 3.75 -16.58
CA ASN A 94 -19.33 5.03 -16.66
C ASN A 94 -19.06 5.72 -18.00
N PRO A 95 -20.08 5.94 -18.85
CA PRO A 95 -19.88 6.56 -20.16
C PRO A 95 -19.29 7.97 -20.10
N ASN A 96 -19.54 8.73 -19.04
CA ASN A 96 -18.95 10.07 -18.87
C ASN A 96 -17.44 9.99 -18.59
N ALA A 97 -17.01 8.99 -17.81
CA ALA A 97 -15.60 8.76 -17.52
C ALA A 97 -14.85 8.36 -18.80
N ILE A 98 -15.47 7.50 -19.62
CA ILE A 98 -14.95 7.11 -20.94
C ILE A 98 -14.76 8.32 -21.86
N ASP A 99 -15.76 9.20 -21.94
CA ASP A 99 -15.69 10.42 -22.76
C ASP A 99 -14.57 11.37 -22.29
N ILE A 100 -14.50 11.67 -20.99
CA ILE A 100 -13.45 12.52 -20.43
C ILE A 100 -12.06 11.92 -20.66
N ALA A 101 -11.89 10.62 -20.40
CA ALA A 101 -10.59 9.96 -20.56
C ALA A 101 -10.13 9.99 -22.03
N ARG A 102 -11.03 9.76 -23.00
CA ARG A 102 -10.71 9.88 -24.44
C ARG A 102 -10.31 11.29 -24.83
N ARG A 103 -11.02 12.30 -24.33
CA ARG A 103 -10.66 13.70 -24.57
C ARG A 103 -9.30 14.04 -23.97
N ASN A 104 -8.99 13.55 -22.77
CA ASN A 104 -7.67 13.72 -22.16
C ASN A 104 -6.55 13.05 -22.97
N ILE A 105 -6.75 11.81 -23.42
CA ILE A 105 -5.81 11.09 -24.28
C ILE A 105 -5.51 11.91 -25.54
N LYS A 106 -6.55 12.38 -26.23
CA LYS A 106 -6.40 13.22 -27.42
C LYS A 106 -5.67 14.53 -27.14
N ARG A 107 -6.06 15.23 -26.07
CA ARG A 107 -5.46 16.51 -25.67
C ARG A 107 -3.96 16.40 -25.34
N LEU A 108 -3.53 15.25 -24.83
CA LEU A 108 -2.13 14.98 -24.45
C LEU A 108 -1.36 14.26 -25.56
N GLY A 109 -1.97 13.97 -26.71
CA GLY A 109 -1.31 13.30 -27.83
C GLY A 109 -1.01 11.82 -27.59
N PHE A 110 -1.77 11.14 -26.74
CA PHE A 110 -1.58 9.73 -26.41
C PHE A 110 -2.46 8.77 -27.23
N GLU A 111 -3.06 9.20 -28.34
CA GLU A 111 -3.99 8.38 -29.13
C GLU A 111 -3.36 7.07 -29.64
N ASP A 112 -2.06 7.09 -29.95
CA ASP A 112 -1.32 5.90 -30.39
C ASP A 112 -0.82 5.01 -29.22
N ARG A 113 -0.94 5.51 -27.99
CA ARG A 113 -0.38 4.88 -26.79
C ARG A 113 -1.44 4.49 -25.76
N ALA A 114 -2.66 4.99 -25.87
CA ALA A 114 -3.70 4.75 -24.88
C ALA A 114 -5.07 4.59 -25.52
N GLN A 115 -5.82 3.61 -25.05
CA GLN A 115 -7.21 3.44 -25.42
C GLN A 115 -8.09 3.26 -24.19
N VAL A 116 -9.33 3.74 -24.29
CA VAL A 116 -10.33 3.63 -23.23
C VAL A 116 -11.51 2.79 -23.72
N ILE A 117 -11.76 1.68 -23.03
CA ILE A 117 -12.79 0.69 -23.35
C ILE A 117 -13.88 0.73 -22.28
N LYS A 118 -15.14 0.77 -22.74
CA LYS A 118 -16.30 0.73 -21.86
C LYS A 118 -16.65 -0.71 -21.50
N GLY A 119 -16.68 -1.04 -20.21
CA GLY A 119 -17.13 -2.36 -19.76
C GLY A 119 -16.77 -2.65 -18.30
N ASP A 120 -17.25 -3.80 -17.81
CA ASP A 120 -16.92 -4.28 -16.47
C ASP A 120 -15.45 -4.68 -16.39
N ALA A 121 -14.76 -4.17 -15.38
CA ALA A 121 -13.35 -4.39 -15.12
C ALA A 121 -12.96 -5.87 -15.11
N LYS A 122 -13.75 -6.74 -14.46
CA LYS A 122 -13.41 -8.17 -14.32
C LYS A 122 -13.50 -8.89 -15.66
N LEU A 123 -14.54 -8.57 -16.44
CA LEU A 123 -14.71 -9.13 -17.78
C LEU A 123 -13.57 -8.67 -18.70
N LEU A 124 -13.30 -7.37 -18.73
CA LEU A 124 -12.30 -6.79 -19.64
C LEU A 124 -10.87 -7.22 -19.29
N LEU A 125 -10.51 -7.33 -18.01
CA LEU A 125 -9.22 -7.89 -17.61
C LEU A 125 -8.98 -9.28 -18.22
N MET A 126 -10.02 -10.13 -18.24
CA MET A 126 -9.94 -11.49 -18.76
C MET A 126 -10.02 -11.59 -20.29
N SER A 127 -10.77 -10.70 -20.95
CA SER A 127 -10.92 -10.73 -22.41
C SER A 127 -9.77 -10.04 -23.12
N GLU A 128 -9.32 -8.89 -22.61
CA GLU A 128 -8.31 -8.04 -23.25
C GLU A 128 -6.89 -8.58 -23.15
N SER A 129 -6.67 -9.59 -22.30
CA SER A 129 -5.37 -10.22 -22.04
C SER A 129 -5.11 -11.50 -22.83
N ARG A 130 -6.05 -11.92 -23.69
CA ARG A 130 -5.93 -13.17 -24.47
C ARG A 130 -4.88 -13.12 -25.57
N GLU A 131 -4.79 -11.98 -26.26
CA GLU A 131 -3.79 -11.77 -27.31
C GLU A 131 -2.45 -11.37 -26.70
N LYS A 132 -2.48 -10.37 -25.82
CA LYS A 132 -1.32 -9.84 -25.11
C LYS A 132 -1.66 -9.54 -23.67
N ARG A 133 -0.96 -10.21 -22.75
CA ARG A 133 -1.08 -10.01 -21.31
C ARG A 133 -0.45 -8.68 -20.90
N PHE A 134 -0.85 -8.18 -19.74
CA PHE A 134 -0.37 -6.91 -19.20
C PHE A 134 0.92 -7.10 -18.40
N ASP A 135 1.89 -6.20 -18.57
CA ASP A 135 3.09 -6.15 -17.74
C ASP A 135 2.86 -5.35 -16.46
N TYR A 136 1.83 -4.50 -16.43
CA TYR A 136 1.40 -3.76 -15.24
C TYR A 136 -0.13 -3.65 -15.16
N VAL A 137 -0.73 -4.02 -14.02
CA VAL A 137 -2.16 -3.78 -13.72
C VAL A 137 -2.29 -2.94 -12.44
N ASP A 138 -3.03 -1.83 -12.49
CA ASP A 138 -3.24 -0.92 -11.36
C ASP A 138 -4.71 -0.88 -10.91
N VAL A 139 -5.04 -1.63 -9.87
CA VAL A 139 -6.40 -1.81 -9.35
C VAL A 139 -6.68 -0.81 -8.21
N ASP A 140 -7.42 0.26 -8.52
CA ASP A 140 -7.74 1.35 -7.58
C ASP A 140 -9.26 1.60 -7.43
N PRO A 141 -10.02 0.69 -6.79
CA PRO A 141 -11.46 0.81 -6.64
C PRO A 141 -11.88 1.68 -5.46
N PHE A 142 -13.16 2.01 -5.43
CA PHE A 142 -13.82 2.34 -4.18
C PHE A 142 -13.98 1.11 -3.29
N GLY A 143 -13.43 1.18 -2.08
CA GLY A 143 -13.55 0.13 -1.09
C GLY A 143 -12.49 -0.94 -1.28
N THR A 144 -12.90 -2.17 -1.62
CA THR A 144 -12.01 -3.34 -1.63
C THR A 144 -11.55 -3.71 -3.04
N PRO A 145 -10.26 -4.02 -3.25
CA PRO A 145 -9.74 -4.57 -4.51
C PRO A 145 -9.95 -6.07 -4.64
N ALA A 146 -10.38 -6.76 -3.58
CA ALA A 146 -10.52 -8.21 -3.54
C ALA A 146 -11.35 -8.80 -4.68
N LEU A 147 -12.36 -8.06 -5.16
CA LEU A 147 -13.28 -8.50 -6.21
C LEU A 147 -12.65 -8.56 -7.62
N TYR A 148 -11.55 -7.85 -7.84
CA TYR A 148 -10.87 -7.75 -9.14
C TYR A 148 -9.58 -8.55 -9.19
N LEU A 149 -9.04 -8.91 -8.02
CA LEU A 149 -7.68 -9.38 -7.84
C LEU A 149 -7.37 -10.67 -8.61
N ASN A 150 -8.27 -11.66 -8.63
CA ASN A 150 -8.03 -12.88 -9.39
C ASN A 150 -7.97 -12.61 -10.91
N ALA A 151 -8.88 -11.78 -11.44
CA ALA A 151 -8.88 -11.41 -12.85
C ALA A 151 -7.64 -10.58 -13.22
N ALA A 152 -7.20 -9.68 -12.32
CA ALA A 152 -5.98 -8.91 -12.50
C ALA A 152 -4.74 -9.81 -12.53
N ILE A 153 -4.64 -10.80 -11.63
CA ILE A 153 -3.52 -11.76 -11.64
C ILE A 153 -3.52 -12.60 -12.92
N GLN A 154 -4.69 -13.08 -13.34
CA GLN A 154 -4.82 -13.89 -14.56
C GLN A 154 -4.53 -13.11 -15.84
N SER A 155 -4.66 -11.78 -15.83
CA SER A 155 -4.37 -10.92 -16.97
C SER A 155 -2.91 -10.47 -17.07
N LEU A 156 -2.11 -10.68 -16.01
CA LEU A 156 -0.69 -10.34 -15.99
C LEU A 156 0.16 -11.30 -16.83
N ASN A 157 1.28 -10.78 -17.31
CA ASN A 157 2.34 -11.52 -17.96
C ASN A 157 2.95 -12.53 -16.97
N PRO A 158 2.99 -13.85 -17.30
CA PRO A 158 3.53 -14.87 -16.42
C PRO A 158 5.02 -14.73 -16.13
N ASP A 159 5.80 -14.12 -17.04
CA ASP A 159 7.25 -13.89 -16.87
C ASP A 159 7.56 -12.72 -15.92
N GLY A 160 6.51 -12.21 -15.27
CA GLY A 160 6.58 -11.28 -14.17
C GLY A 160 5.95 -9.94 -14.50
N GLY A 161 4.72 -9.76 -14.00
CA GLY A 161 3.96 -8.52 -14.11
C GLY A 161 3.91 -7.76 -12.80
N LEU A 162 3.89 -6.43 -12.88
CA LEU A 162 3.64 -5.55 -11.74
C LEU A 162 2.13 -5.50 -11.46
N LEU A 163 1.76 -5.61 -10.19
CA LEU A 163 0.39 -5.45 -9.73
C LEU A 163 0.37 -4.40 -8.63
N ALA A 164 -0.42 -3.34 -8.83
CA ALA A 164 -0.69 -2.38 -7.78
C ALA A 164 -2.14 -2.51 -7.30
N LEU A 165 -2.33 -2.51 -5.98
CA LEU A 165 -3.63 -2.67 -5.34
C LEU A 165 -3.84 -1.53 -4.35
N THR A 166 -4.93 -0.79 -4.47
CA THR A 166 -5.40 0.14 -3.43
C THR A 166 -6.63 -0.43 -2.72
N ALA A 167 -6.66 -0.34 -1.39
CA ALA A 167 -7.86 -0.60 -0.60
C ALA A 167 -8.22 0.64 0.22
N THR A 168 -9.48 1.07 0.13
CA THR A 168 -10.03 2.22 0.87
C THR A 168 -11.08 1.80 1.90
N ASP A 169 -11.41 0.52 2.04
CA ASP A 169 -12.32 0.02 3.09
C ASP A 169 -11.61 -0.15 4.44
N MET A 170 -10.88 0.90 4.86
CA MET A 170 -10.08 0.94 6.09
C MET A 170 -10.82 0.46 7.34
N PRO A 171 -12.10 0.77 7.61
CA PRO A 171 -12.80 0.21 8.76
C PRO A 171 -12.81 -1.33 8.82
N VAL A 172 -12.82 -2.00 7.66
CA VAL A 172 -12.75 -3.47 7.58
C VAL A 172 -11.35 -3.93 7.93
N LEU A 173 -10.34 -3.41 7.24
CA LEU A 173 -8.94 -3.80 7.43
C LEU A 173 -8.40 -3.41 8.81
N CYS A 174 -8.96 -2.36 9.43
CA CYS A 174 -8.51 -1.79 10.69
C CYS A 174 -9.27 -2.32 11.94
N GLY A 175 -9.96 -3.45 11.83
CA GLY A 175 -10.50 -4.13 13.01
C GLY A 175 -11.93 -3.75 13.41
N SER A 176 -12.58 -2.77 12.78
CA SER A 176 -13.98 -2.44 13.12
C SER A 176 -14.96 -3.52 12.65
N TYR A 177 -14.64 -4.24 11.57
CA TYR A 177 -15.50 -5.28 10.99
C TYR A 177 -14.75 -6.59 10.72
N GLN A 178 -14.25 -7.23 11.78
CA GLN A 178 -13.37 -8.42 11.68
C GLN A 178 -13.97 -9.58 10.87
N LYS A 179 -15.28 -9.84 10.97
CA LYS A 179 -15.95 -10.89 10.17
C LYS A 179 -15.95 -10.56 8.67
N VAL A 180 -16.05 -9.27 8.33
CA VAL A 180 -15.95 -8.81 6.94
C VAL A 180 -14.50 -8.92 6.45
N ALA A 181 -13.53 -8.61 7.31
CA ALA A 181 -12.11 -8.76 7.00
C ALA A 181 -11.77 -10.23 6.70
N LEU A 182 -12.22 -11.17 7.54
CA LEU A 182 -12.03 -12.60 7.29
C LEU A 182 -12.63 -13.01 5.95
N ARG A 183 -13.87 -12.59 5.66
CA ARG A 183 -14.56 -12.96 4.42
C ARG A 183 -13.89 -12.39 3.16
N ARG A 184 -13.38 -11.15 3.21
CA ARG A 184 -12.80 -10.47 2.02
C ARG A 184 -11.32 -10.71 1.85
N TYR A 185 -10.57 -10.71 2.96
CA TYR A 185 -9.12 -10.73 2.99
C TYR A 185 -8.55 -12.02 3.60
N GLY A 186 -9.39 -12.97 3.99
CA GLY A 186 -8.99 -14.30 4.49
C GLY A 186 -8.24 -14.33 5.80
N GLY A 187 -8.25 -13.22 6.55
CA GLY A 187 -7.66 -13.13 7.87
C GLY A 187 -8.42 -12.15 8.76
N PHE A 188 -8.27 -12.31 10.07
CA PHE A 188 -8.83 -11.40 11.06
C PHE A 188 -7.98 -10.13 11.13
N SER A 189 -8.64 -8.99 10.91
CA SER A 189 -8.12 -7.67 11.27
C SER A 189 -8.10 -7.47 12.78
N LEU A 190 -7.23 -6.59 13.27
CA LEU A 190 -7.10 -6.30 14.70
C LEU A 190 -7.10 -4.80 14.94
N LYS A 191 -7.90 -4.35 15.92
CA LYS A 191 -7.82 -2.97 16.42
C LYS A 191 -6.66 -2.88 17.42
N ALA A 192 -5.53 -2.35 16.94
CA ALA A 192 -4.29 -2.16 17.71
C ALA A 192 -3.60 -0.86 17.27
N PRO A 193 -2.60 -0.35 18.02
CA PRO A 193 -1.86 0.86 17.61
C PRO A 193 -1.19 0.72 16.24
N PHE A 194 -0.82 -0.50 15.83
CA PHE A 194 -0.20 -0.81 14.54
C PHE A 194 -1.18 -1.31 13.46
N VAL A 195 -2.44 -0.93 13.59
CA VAL A 195 -3.54 -1.42 12.75
C VAL A 195 -3.34 -1.20 11.25
N HIS A 196 -2.67 -0.11 10.85
CA HIS A 196 -2.39 0.15 9.44
C HIS A 196 -1.38 -0.84 8.83
N GLU A 197 -0.45 -1.37 9.64
CA GLU A 197 0.42 -2.46 9.19
C GLU A 197 -0.34 -3.79 9.10
N VAL A 198 -1.27 -4.06 10.02
CA VAL A 198 -2.17 -5.22 9.88
C VAL A 198 -2.99 -5.12 8.59
N ALA A 199 -3.50 -3.94 8.26
CA ALA A 199 -4.27 -3.69 7.06
C ALA A 199 -3.49 -4.04 5.78
N ILE A 200 -2.25 -3.56 5.64
CA ILE A 200 -1.45 -3.83 4.45
C ILE A 200 -1.06 -5.31 4.35
N ARG A 201 -0.72 -5.95 5.48
CA ARG A 201 -0.35 -7.36 5.54
C ARG A 201 -1.53 -8.28 5.21
N LEU A 202 -2.76 -7.89 5.56
CA LEU A 202 -3.98 -8.60 5.13
C LEU A 202 -4.19 -8.48 3.62
N LEU A 203 -3.98 -7.29 3.05
CA LEU A 203 -4.10 -7.07 1.60
C LEU A 203 -3.06 -7.91 0.83
N GLN A 204 -1.81 -7.91 1.26
CA GLN A 204 -0.76 -8.76 0.68
C GLN A 204 -1.01 -10.25 0.93
N GLY A 205 -1.55 -10.64 2.09
CA GLY A 205 -1.93 -12.02 2.37
C GLY A 205 -3.05 -12.53 1.44
N LEU A 206 -3.95 -11.66 1.01
CA LEU A 206 -4.92 -11.98 -0.05
C LEU A 206 -4.23 -12.08 -1.42
N ALA A 207 -3.37 -11.12 -1.78
CA ALA A 207 -2.62 -11.14 -3.05
C ALA A 207 -1.79 -12.40 -3.20
N PHE A 208 -1.04 -12.80 -2.17
CA PHE A 208 -0.26 -14.04 -2.15
C PHE A 208 -1.13 -15.27 -2.40
N ARG A 209 -2.25 -15.41 -1.67
CA ARG A 209 -3.12 -16.59 -1.82
C ARG A 209 -3.74 -16.70 -3.20
N LEU A 210 -4.12 -15.57 -3.81
CA LEU A 210 -4.65 -15.57 -5.18
C LEU A 210 -3.55 -15.74 -6.24
N ALA A 211 -2.33 -15.28 -5.98
CA ALA A 211 -1.18 -15.59 -6.83
C ALA A 211 -0.88 -17.10 -6.82
N GLY A 212 -0.79 -17.69 -5.62
CA GLY A 212 -0.58 -19.13 -5.45
C GLY A 212 -1.69 -19.99 -6.04
N LEU A 213 -2.96 -19.55 -5.97
CA LEU A 213 -4.09 -20.21 -6.66
C LEU A 213 -3.87 -20.31 -8.18
N ASN A 214 -3.12 -19.37 -8.75
CA ASN A 214 -2.75 -19.33 -10.18
C ASN A 214 -1.30 -19.80 -10.43
N ASP A 215 -0.74 -20.63 -9.53
CA ASP A 215 0.64 -21.17 -9.62
C ASP A 215 1.74 -20.09 -9.70
N ALA A 216 1.49 -18.90 -9.17
CA ALA A 216 2.40 -17.77 -9.18
C ALA A 216 2.97 -17.45 -7.78
N SER A 217 4.18 -16.90 -7.76
CA SER A 217 4.81 -16.31 -6.59
C SER A 217 4.53 -14.81 -6.52
N MET A 218 4.81 -14.21 -5.35
CA MET A 218 4.65 -12.77 -5.12
C MET A 218 5.92 -12.17 -4.53
N LYS A 219 6.40 -11.07 -5.11
CA LYS A 219 7.54 -10.29 -4.60
C LYS A 219 7.08 -8.86 -4.28
N PRO A 220 6.93 -8.50 -2.99
CA PRO A 220 6.63 -7.12 -2.59
C PRO A 220 7.66 -6.12 -3.12
N ILE A 221 7.17 -4.98 -3.61
CA ILE A 221 8.01 -3.88 -4.12
C ILE A 221 7.99 -2.71 -3.15
N ALA A 222 6.79 -2.29 -2.75
CA ALA A 222 6.57 -1.26 -1.76
C ALA A 222 5.14 -1.33 -1.21
N VAL A 223 4.92 -0.58 -0.13
CA VAL A 223 3.61 -0.34 0.45
C VAL A 223 3.46 1.12 0.83
N LEU A 224 2.24 1.65 0.78
CA LEU A 224 1.89 2.99 1.23
C LEU A 224 0.66 2.92 2.11
N SER A 225 0.72 3.51 3.30
CA SER A 225 -0.41 3.65 4.20
C SER A 225 -0.73 5.11 4.51
N THR A 226 -2.02 5.43 4.58
CA THR A 226 -2.56 6.70 5.08
C THR A 226 -3.83 6.44 5.90
N ASP A 227 -4.41 7.46 6.52
CA ASP A 227 -5.68 7.34 7.25
C ASP A 227 -6.88 6.94 6.36
N HIS A 228 -6.74 7.03 5.04
CA HIS A 228 -7.84 6.86 4.10
C HIS A 228 -7.73 5.62 3.21
N TYR A 229 -6.53 5.07 3.05
CA TYR A 229 -6.28 3.92 2.20
C TYR A 229 -4.93 3.26 2.53
N VAL A 230 -4.83 2.00 2.14
CA VAL A 230 -3.56 1.28 2.00
C VAL A 230 -3.34 0.91 0.54
N ARG A 231 -2.08 0.86 0.11
CA ARG A 231 -1.68 0.48 -1.24
C ARG A 231 -0.44 -0.39 -1.22
N THR A 232 -0.39 -1.39 -2.08
CA THR A 232 0.81 -2.22 -2.29
C THR A 232 1.12 -2.37 -3.77
N TRP A 233 2.41 -2.46 -4.07
CA TRP A 233 2.94 -2.87 -5.37
C TRP A 233 3.65 -4.20 -5.18
N VAL A 234 3.28 -5.20 -5.97
CA VAL A 234 3.86 -6.54 -5.92
C VAL A 234 4.17 -7.01 -7.33
N ARG A 235 5.30 -7.69 -7.53
CA ARG A 235 5.59 -8.40 -8.78
C ARG A 235 5.06 -9.82 -8.66
N ILE A 236 4.25 -10.24 -9.63
CA ILE A 236 3.66 -11.58 -9.71
C ILE A 236 4.31 -12.32 -10.87
N GLU A 237 4.85 -13.51 -10.60
CA GLU A 237 5.63 -14.29 -11.56
C GLU A 237 5.25 -15.76 -11.46
N ALA A 238 5.11 -16.45 -12.59
CA ALA A 238 4.78 -17.87 -12.66
C ALA A 238 5.94 -18.72 -12.11
N ASP A 239 5.93 -18.93 -10.79
CA ASP A 239 6.92 -19.71 -10.07
C ASP A 239 6.26 -20.45 -8.91
N ARG A 240 5.75 -21.65 -9.20
CA ARG A 240 5.14 -22.54 -8.20
C ARG A 240 6.13 -22.94 -7.10
N LYS A 241 7.41 -23.09 -7.41
CA LYS A 241 8.42 -23.53 -6.43
C LYS A 241 8.66 -22.44 -5.39
N GLU A 242 8.82 -21.20 -5.85
CA GLU A 242 8.94 -20.05 -4.96
C GLU A 242 7.63 -19.79 -4.21
N SER A 243 6.47 -19.90 -4.86
CA SER A 243 5.17 -19.76 -4.21
C SER A 243 5.01 -20.73 -3.02
N ASN A 244 5.44 -21.99 -3.19
CA ASN A 244 5.46 -22.97 -2.11
C ASN A 244 6.41 -22.59 -0.96
N ARG A 245 7.60 -22.06 -1.25
CA ARG A 245 8.52 -21.59 -0.20
C ARG A 245 7.94 -20.40 0.56
N GLN A 246 7.27 -19.50 -0.16
CA GLN A 246 6.63 -18.32 0.39
C GLN A 246 5.42 -18.63 1.26
N SER A 247 4.94 -19.88 1.35
CA SER A 247 3.88 -20.24 2.29
C SER A 247 4.28 -19.97 3.76
N GLU A 248 5.58 -20.05 4.07
CA GLU A 248 6.14 -19.67 5.38
C GLU A 248 6.05 -18.17 5.66
N ARG A 249 5.73 -17.35 4.66
CA ARG A 249 5.50 -15.91 4.77
C ARG A 249 4.03 -15.58 5.00
N ILE A 250 3.17 -16.57 5.23
CA ILE A 250 1.83 -16.37 5.78
C ILE A 250 1.86 -16.75 7.27
N GLY A 251 1.32 -15.87 8.10
CA GLY A 251 1.44 -15.99 9.55
C GLY A 251 0.34 -15.24 10.31
N ILE A 252 0.54 -15.19 11.62
CA ILE A 252 -0.25 -14.40 12.56
C ILE A 252 0.63 -13.40 13.27
N ILE A 253 0.06 -12.25 13.64
CA ILE A 253 0.68 -11.31 14.59
C ILE A 253 -0.07 -11.43 15.91
N ARG A 254 0.64 -11.83 16.96
CA ARG A 254 0.16 -11.82 18.35
C ARG A 254 0.51 -10.49 19.00
N TYR A 255 -0.41 -9.95 19.79
CA TYR A 255 -0.28 -8.65 20.44
C TYR A 255 -0.88 -8.68 21.84
N CYS A 256 -0.12 -8.26 22.84
CA CYS A 256 -0.65 -8.08 24.19
C CYS A 256 -1.16 -6.65 24.40
N GLN A 257 -2.42 -6.52 24.82
CA GLN A 257 -3.02 -5.20 25.09
C GLN A 257 -2.49 -4.52 26.37
N GLY A 258 -1.80 -5.27 27.25
CA GLY A 258 -1.30 -4.78 28.54
C GLY A 258 0.19 -4.42 28.60
N CYS A 259 1.00 -4.86 27.63
CA CYS A 259 2.42 -4.49 27.55
C CYS A 259 2.86 -4.11 26.13
N MET A 260 1.96 -4.13 25.15
CA MET A 260 2.22 -3.83 23.74
C MET A 260 3.27 -4.69 23.02
N LYS A 261 3.79 -5.76 23.65
CA LYS A 261 4.63 -6.74 22.96
C LYS A 261 3.90 -7.30 21.75
N THR A 262 4.60 -7.38 20.62
CA THR A 262 4.16 -8.05 19.41
C THR A 262 5.08 -9.23 19.10
N GLU A 263 4.51 -10.29 18.53
CA GLU A 263 5.25 -11.42 17.99
C GLU A 263 4.62 -11.86 16.68
N THR A 264 5.44 -12.30 15.74
CA THR A 264 4.98 -12.76 14.43
C THR A 264 5.31 -14.23 14.30
N HIS A 265 4.30 -15.06 13.99
CA HIS A 265 4.43 -16.51 13.91
C HIS A 265 3.97 -17.01 12.54
N PRO A 266 4.83 -17.69 11.76
CA PRO A 266 4.41 -18.38 10.54
C PRO A 266 3.30 -19.41 10.80
N LEU A 267 2.42 -19.61 9.82
CA LEU A 267 1.47 -20.71 9.82
C LEU A 267 2.13 -21.95 9.23
N THR A 268 2.84 -22.69 10.07
CA THR A 268 3.44 -23.97 9.72
C THR A 268 2.51 -25.14 10.10
N PRO A 269 2.57 -26.28 9.38
CA PRO A 269 1.84 -27.50 9.76
C PRO A 269 2.24 -28.03 11.14
N ILE A 270 3.50 -27.82 11.52
CA ILE A 270 4.04 -28.14 12.84
C ILE A 270 3.99 -26.86 13.66
N ARG A 271 3.13 -26.83 14.68
CA ARG A 271 3.10 -25.73 15.65
C ARG A 271 3.94 -26.15 16.83
N ASP A 272 5.07 -25.46 17.03
CA ASP A 272 5.66 -25.41 18.36
C ASP A 272 4.65 -24.69 19.26
N GLU A 273 4.34 -25.28 20.41
CA GLU A 273 3.55 -24.62 21.45
C GLU A 273 4.37 -23.47 22.05
N THR A 274 4.52 -22.39 21.31
CA THR A 274 5.21 -21.19 21.79
C THR A 274 4.27 -20.43 22.71
N TYR A 275 4.63 -20.42 24.00
CA TYR A 275 3.97 -19.58 24.99
C TYR A 275 4.27 -18.12 24.67
N PHE A 276 3.26 -17.25 24.77
CA PHE A 276 3.47 -15.82 24.59
C PHE A 276 4.06 -15.24 25.87
N GLU A 277 5.36 -14.92 25.82
CA GLU A 277 6.04 -14.30 26.96
C GLU A 277 5.74 -12.81 26.98
N HIS A 278 5.11 -12.30 28.04
CA HIS A 278 4.84 -10.87 28.14
C HIS A 278 6.13 -10.06 28.24
N ALA A 279 6.12 -8.87 27.64
CA ALA A 279 7.24 -7.95 27.78
C ALA A 279 7.30 -7.31 29.16
N ILE A 280 6.37 -7.51 30.09
CA ILE A 280 6.48 -6.91 31.44
C ILE A 280 6.13 -7.99 32.44
N ASN A 281 6.94 -8.10 33.50
CA ASN A 281 6.69 -9.03 34.60
C ASN A 281 5.28 -8.78 35.16
N ASP A 282 4.55 -9.85 35.45
CA ASP A 282 3.18 -9.82 35.95
C ASP A 282 2.13 -9.19 35.01
N CYS A 283 2.47 -8.93 33.74
CA CYS A 283 1.47 -8.49 32.77
C CYS A 283 0.44 -9.61 32.54
N LYS A 284 -0.84 -9.31 32.81
CA LYS A 284 -1.99 -10.19 32.55
C LYS A 284 -2.88 -9.68 31.43
N GLY A 285 -2.35 -8.79 30.59
CA GLY A 285 -3.08 -8.17 29.50
C GLY A 285 -3.52 -9.22 28.47
N PRO A 286 -4.76 -9.16 27.95
CA PRO A 286 -5.23 -10.14 26.98
C PRO A 286 -4.35 -10.13 25.72
N ILE A 287 -4.08 -11.33 25.20
CA ILE A 287 -3.38 -11.53 23.94
C ILE A 287 -4.44 -11.58 22.82
N ARG A 288 -4.19 -10.84 21.76
CA ARG A 288 -5.01 -10.78 20.55
C ARG A 288 -4.19 -11.24 19.36
N GLU A 289 -4.86 -11.80 18.36
CA GLU A 289 -4.23 -12.27 17.14
C GLU A 289 -4.83 -11.58 15.92
N ALA A 290 -3.97 -11.20 14.98
CA ALA A 290 -4.32 -10.78 13.63
C ALA A 290 -3.82 -11.82 12.62
N GLY A 291 -4.56 -12.04 11.55
CA GLY A 291 -4.20 -12.96 10.47
C GLY A 291 -5.20 -14.12 10.26
N PRO A 292 -4.92 -15.08 9.37
CA PRO A 292 -3.69 -15.19 8.56
C PRO A 292 -3.41 -13.97 7.69
N LEU A 293 -2.15 -13.52 7.64
CA LEU A 293 -1.70 -12.35 6.88
C LEU A 293 -0.26 -12.53 6.39
N TRP A 294 0.21 -11.65 5.51
CA TRP A 294 1.60 -11.66 5.03
C TRP A 294 2.57 -11.17 6.11
N ILE A 295 3.53 -12.02 6.48
CA ILE A 295 4.57 -11.74 7.48
C ILE A 295 5.97 -11.59 6.86
N GLY A 296 6.07 -11.67 5.53
CA GLY A 296 7.30 -11.40 4.81
C GLY A 296 7.63 -9.91 4.68
N ASP A 297 8.58 -9.63 3.78
CA ASP A 297 9.05 -8.28 3.48
C ASP A 297 7.93 -7.44 2.85
N LEU A 298 7.97 -6.12 3.04
CA LEU A 298 7.00 -5.19 2.44
C LEU A 298 7.62 -4.33 1.33
N PHE A 299 8.94 -4.32 1.24
CA PHE A 299 9.70 -3.42 0.37
C PHE A 299 10.77 -4.17 -0.41
N ASN A 300 11.22 -3.55 -1.50
CA ASN A 300 12.41 -3.94 -2.23
C ASN A 300 13.42 -2.79 -2.14
N GLY A 301 14.44 -2.94 -1.29
CA GLY A 301 15.43 -1.88 -1.04
C GLY A 301 16.06 -1.31 -2.32
N LYS A 302 16.40 -2.15 -3.31
CA LYS A 302 16.97 -1.68 -4.59
C LYS A 302 16.03 -0.72 -5.32
N ILE A 303 14.73 -1.02 -5.36
CA ILE A 303 13.74 -0.14 -6.00
C ILE A 303 13.53 1.13 -5.18
N LEU A 304 13.56 1.05 -3.84
CA LEU A 304 13.47 2.23 -2.98
C LEU A 304 14.67 3.18 -3.15
N GLU A 305 15.88 2.64 -3.30
CA GLU A 305 17.08 3.44 -3.62
C GLU A 305 16.93 4.15 -4.97
N HIS A 306 16.52 3.42 -6.01
CA HIS A 306 16.25 4.02 -7.31
C HIS A 306 15.15 5.09 -7.25
N ALA A 307 14.10 4.88 -6.45
CA ALA A 307 13.01 5.84 -6.26
C ALA A 307 13.52 7.13 -5.59
N TRP A 308 14.39 6.99 -4.59
CA TRP A 308 15.03 8.13 -3.93
C TRP A 308 15.95 8.91 -4.88
N GLU A 309 16.76 8.23 -5.69
CA GLU A 309 17.60 8.85 -6.70
C GLU A 309 16.79 9.67 -7.71
N ILE A 310 15.71 9.08 -8.25
CA ILE A 310 14.81 9.77 -9.20
C ILE A 310 14.21 10.99 -8.52
N PHE A 311 13.60 10.82 -7.33
CA PHE A 311 12.99 11.94 -6.61
C PHE A 311 13.99 13.08 -6.32
N SER A 312 15.25 12.75 -6.01
CA SER A 312 16.29 13.73 -5.70
C SER A 312 16.76 14.55 -6.90
N GLN A 313 16.50 14.08 -8.13
CA GLN A 313 16.83 14.77 -9.37
C GLN A 313 15.67 15.62 -9.92
N GLU A 314 14.49 15.48 -9.34
CA GLU A 314 13.27 16.12 -9.81
C GLU A 314 12.95 17.43 -9.07
N GLU A 315 12.16 18.30 -9.70
CA GLU A 315 11.66 19.49 -9.03
C GLU A 315 10.62 19.10 -7.96
N THR A 316 11.03 19.12 -6.69
CA THR A 316 10.19 18.64 -5.57
C THR A 316 8.83 19.33 -5.42
N SER A 317 8.67 20.56 -5.94
CA SER A 317 7.45 21.37 -5.87
C SER A 317 6.24 20.73 -6.61
N ILE A 318 6.51 19.90 -7.61
CA ILE A 318 5.47 19.24 -8.43
C ILE A 318 4.80 18.08 -7.68
N TYR A 319 5.43 17.59 -6.62
CA TYR A 319 4.94 16.48 -5.81
C TYR A 319 4.29 16.95 -4.50
N HIS A 320 3.50 16.07 -3.91
CA HIS A 320 2.95 16.28 -2.59
C HIS A 320 4.07 16.39 -1.54
N ARG A 321 4.01 17.40 -0.67
CA ARG A 321 5.02 17.72 0.36
C ARG A 321 5.47 16.57 1.29
N ARG A 322 4.69 15.48 1.34
CA ARG A 322 4.99 14.29 2.16
C ARG A 322 5.85 13.25 1.45
N VAL A 323 6.03 13.36 0.13
CA VAL A 323 6.71 12.34 -0.69
C VAL A 323 8.14 12.11 -0.21
N SER A 324 8.94 13.18 -0.07
CA SER A 324 10.33 13.13 0.42
C SER A 324 10.43 12.34 1.73
N ARG A 325 9.68 12.77 2.76
CA ARG A 325 9.67 12.11 4.07
C ARG A 325 9.24 10.64 3.99
N ILE A 326 8.22 10.31 3.19
CA ILE A 326 7.73 8.94 3.08
C ILE A 326 8.77 8.04 2.41
N LEU A 327 9.43 8.50 1.34
CA LEU A 327 10.48 7.70 0.67
C LEU A 327 11.67 7.46 1.59
N GLU A 328 12.07 8.47 2.37
CA GLU A 328 13.11 8.32 3.40
C GLU A 328 12.70 7.31 4.47
N GLU A 329 11.49 7.44 5.03
CA GLU A 329 10.96 6.50 6.03
C GLU A 329 10.83 5.07 5.48
N MET A 330 10.40 4.87 4.23
CA MET A 330 10.34 3.54 3.60
C MET A 330 11.73 2.87 3.52
N ARG A 331 12.77 3.64 3.19
CA ARG A 331 14.15 3.14 3.11
C ARG A 331 14.68 2.73 4.48
N GLU A 332 14.41 3.53 5.52
CA GLU A 332 14.79 3.16 6.89
C GLU A 332 14.01 1.92 7.40
N GLU A 333 12.75 1.76 6.99
CA GLU A 333 11.89 0.66 7.43
C GLU A 333 12.28 -0.72 6.89
N ASP A 334 12.86 -0.78 5.67
CA ASP A 334 13.18 -2.03 4.96
C ASP A 334 13.99 -2.99 5.84
N GLU A 335 15.00 -2.48 6.55
CA GLU A 335 15.89 -3.28 7.41
C GLU A 335 15.23 -3.83 8.69
N LEU A 336 14.08 -3.25 9.09
CA LEU A 336 13.40 -3.53 10.35
C LEU A 336 11.97 -4.08 10.16
N ILE A 337 11.62 -4.47 8.94
CA ILE A 337 10.25 -4.86 8.58
C ILE A 337 9.74 -6.11 9.30
N ARG A 338 10.64 -6.94 9.82
CA ARG A 338 10.32 -8.10 10.67
C ARG A 338 9.70 -7.72 12.02
N PHE A 339 9.87 -6.47 12.46
CA PHE A 339 9.33 -5.94 13.71
C PHE A 339 8.15 -5.01 13.38
N PRO A 340 6.90 -5.40 13.72
CA PRO A 340 5.77 -4.49 13.63
C PRO A 340 6.07 -3.19 14.37
N PHE A 341 5.67 -2.05 13.81
CA PHE A 341 5.98 -0.78 14.45
C PHE A 341 5.32 -0.66 15.83
N LEU A 342 5.96 0.09 16.72
CA LEU A 342 5.44 0.43 18.03
C LEU A 342 5.11 1.91 18.09
N ASP A 343 3.87 2.24 18.44
CA ASP A 343 3.43 3.61 18.65
C ASP A 343 3.83 4.09 20.06
N ILE A 344 4.69 5.10 20.11
CA ILE A 344 5.22 5.65 21.36
C ILE A 344 4.12 6.30 22.19
N HIS A 345 3.18 6.99 21.56
CA HIS A 345 2.10 7.67 22.27
C HIS A 345 1.17 6.64 22.91
N ALA A 346 0.78 5.60 22.18
CA ALA A 346 -0.02 4.51 22.73
C ALA A 346 0.69 3.77 23.87
N LEU A 347 2.02 3.60 23.78
CA LEU A 347 2.82 3.01 24.85
C LEU A 347 2.86 3.91 26.09
N CYS A 348 3.04 5.22 25.90
CA CYS A 348 3.00 6.20 26.98
C CYS A 348 1.64 6.23 27.66
N ASP A 349 0.54 6.25 26.90
CA ASP A 349 -0.83 6.23 27.43
C ASP A 349 -1.07 4.97 28.27
N LEU A 350 -0.62 3.80 27.80
CA LEU A 350 -0.72 2.53 28.53
C LEU A 350 0.04 2.55 29.87
N HIS A 351 1.18 3.26 29.94
CA HIS A 351 2.03 3.33 31.12
C HIS A 351 1.86 4.61 31.96
N ASN A 352 0.90 5.46 31.63
CA ASN A 352 0.71 6.78 32.26
C ASN A 352 1.99 7.66 32.23
N LEU A 353 2.69 7.64 31.10
CA LEU A 353 3.90 8.42 30.86
C LEU A 353 3.60 9.59 29.92
N THR A 354 4.43 10.63 29.96
CA THR A 354 4.37 11.72 28.99
C THR A 354 5.27 11.39 27.81
N PRO A 355 4.78 11.43 26.55
CA PRO A 355 5.61 11.15 25.38
C PRO A 355 6.77 12.17 25.26
N PRO A 356 8.05 11.73 25.27
CA PRO A 356 9.17 12.58 24.91
C PRO A 356 9.24 12.73 23.39
N LYS A 357 10.16 13.56 22.88
CA LYS A 357 10.39 13.67 21.43
C LYS A 357 10.86 12.32 20.88
N ASN A 358 10.23 11.85 19.79
CA ASN A 358 10.64 10.60 19.12
C ASN A 358 12.13 10.57 18.78
N SER A 359 12.73 11.70 18.39
CA SER A 359 14.17 11.79 18.11
C SER A 359 15.03 11.43 19.32
N ALA A 360 14.63 11.82 20.53
CA ALA A 360 15.38 11.52 21.76
C ALA A 360 15.30 10.03 22.11
N ILE A 361 14.15 9.39 21.91
CA ILE A 361 14.00 7.93 22.08
C ILE A 361 14.87 7.19 21.07
N ILE A 362 14.81 7.59 19.79
CA ILE A 362 15.59 6.99 18.71
C ILE A 362 17.10 7.08 19.03
N GLU A 363 17.58 8.26 19.44
CA GLU A 363 18.98 8.46 19.81
C GLU A 363 19.38 7.61 21.01
N TYR A 364 18.55 7.58 22.06
CA TYR A 364 18.81 6.76 23.25
C TYR A 364 18.95 5.28 22.90
N LEU A 365 18.01 4.73 22.13
CA LEU A 365 18.00 3.33 21.73
C LEU A 365 19.17 2.99 20.79
N LYS A 366 19.52 3.89 19.86
CA LYS A 366 20.70 3.73 19.01
C LYS A 366 22.00 3.71 19.82
N ASN A 367 22.14 4.60 20.81
CA ASN A 367 23.29 4.62 21.73
C ASN A 367 23.37 3.36 22.60
N ALA A 368 22.23 2.73 22.88
CA ALA A 368 22.16 1.43 23.57
C ALA A 368 22.43 0.23 22.64
N GLY A 369 22.74 0.46 21.36
CA GLY A 369 23.10 -0.59 20.40
C GLY A 369 21.93 -1.21 19.64
N TYR A 370 20.71 -0.69 19.80
CA TYR A 370 19.54 -1.16 19.06
C TYR A 370 19.43 -0.48 17.70
N ARG A 371 18.87 -1.21 16.74
CA ARG A 371 18.49 -0.65 15.45
C ARG A 371 17.13 0.01 15.59
N VAL A 372 16.99 1.21 15.03
CA VAL A 372 15.75 1.98 15.12
C VAL A 372 15.53 2.77 13.84
N SER A 373 14.33 2.68 13.30
CA SER A 373 13.85 3.53 12.21
C SER A 373 12.59 4.27 12.61
N ARG A 374 12.31 5.36 11.90
CA ARG A 374 10.94 5.88 11.84
C ARG A 374 10.07 4.96 11.01
N THR A 375 8.78 5.29 10.94
CA THR A 375 7.85 4.60 10.06
C THR A 375 6.85 5.56 9.42
N HIS A 376 6.60 5.39 8.13
CA HIS A 376 5.65 6.16 7.36
C HIS A 376 4.19 5.87 7.73
N PHE A 377 3.94 4.75 8.41
CA PHE A 377 2.60 4.33 8.82
C PHE A 377 1.96 5.31 9.82
N THR A 378 2.77 5.85 10.76
CA THR A 378 2.33 6.89 11.70
C THR A 378 3.53 7.66 12.25
N PRO A 379 3.47 9.00 12.37
CA PRO A 379 4.60 9.82 12.80
C PRO A 379 5.03 9.59 14.26
N THR A 380 4.16 8.99 15.08
CA THR A 380 4.36 8.71 16.51
C THR A 380 5.03 7.38 16.78
N ALA A 381 5.29 6.56 15.74
CA ALA A 381 5.85 5.23 15.91
C ALA A 381 7.31 5.09 15.47
N ILE A 382 7.91 4.00 15.93
CA ILE A 382 9.25 3.54 15.54
C ILE A 382 9.20 2.05 15.21
N ARG A 383 10.12 1.58 14.37
CA ARG A 383 10.47 0.15 14.32
C ARG A 383 11.81 -0.06 15.02
N THR A 384 11.95 -1.15 15.74
CA THR A 384 13.19 -1.47 16.44
C THR A 384 13.28 -2.95 16.80
N ASP A 385 14.50 -3.44 16.98
CA ASP A 385 14.77 -4.73 17.62
C ASP A 385 14.92 -4.65 19.14
N ALA A 386 14.76 -3.46 19.73
CA ALA A 386 14.72 -3.28 21.18
C ALA A 386 13.48 -3.96 21.80
N PRO A 387 13.64 -4.70 22.91
CA PRO A 387 12.51 -5.20 23.69
C PRO A 387 11.61 -4.05 24.16
N THR A 388 10.29 -4.29 24.27
CA THR A 388 9.35 -3.25 24.72
C THR A 388 9.70 -2.68 26.10
N GLN A 389 10.32 -3.48 27.00
CA GLN A 389 10.83 -2.99 28.29
C GLN A 389 11.87 -1.88 28.13
N GLU A 390 12.82 -2.06 27.21
CA GLU A 390 13.88 -1.09 26.97
C GLU A 390 13.33 0.22 26.43
N ILE A 391 12.29 0.17 25.60
CA ILE A 391 11.60 1.36 25.11
C ILE A 391 10.93 2.09 26.29
N VAL A 392 10.21 1.37 27.17
CA VAL A 392 9.59 1.98 28.36
C VAL A 392 10.65 2.58 29.29
N SER A 393 11.76 1.88 29.52
CA SER A 393 12.88 2.36 30.33
C SER A 393 13.52 3.61 29.74
N SER A 394 13.72 3.65 28.41
CA SER A 394 14.24 4.85 27.72
C SER A 394 13.33 6.07 27.93
N ILE A 395 12.01 5.88 27.85
CA ILE A 395 11.03 6.95 28.07
C ILE A 395 11.11 7.45 29.51
N ARG A 396 11.13 6.55 30.49
CA ARG A 396 11.26 6.87 31.93
C ARG A 396 12.51 7.69 32.22
N ASN A 397 13.66 7.26 31.70
CA ASN A 397 14.93 7.98 31.84
C ASN A 397 14.87 9.39 31.23
N LEU A 398 14.28 9.53 30.04
CA LEU A 398 14.17 10.82 29.35
C LEU A 398 13.23 11.82 30.05
N ILE A 399 12.24 11.34 30.80
CA ILE A 399 11.30 12.19 31.57
C ILE A 399 11.70 12.34 33.04
N GLY A 400 12.79 11.71 33.47
CA GLY A 400 13.27 11.72 34.85
C GLY A 400 12.37 10.99 35.85
N LYS A 401 11.75 9.88 35.43
CA LYS A 401 10.86 9.05 36.27
C LYS A 401 11.38 7.64 36.49
#